data_AF-A0A2E5JMK9-F1
#
_entry.id   AF-A0A2E5JMK9-F1
#
_cell.length_a   1.000
_cell.length_b   1.000
_cell.length_c   1.000
_cell.angle_alpha   90.00
_cell.angle_beta   90.00
_cell.angle_gamma   90.00
#
_symmetry.space_group_name_H-M   'P 1'
#
loop_
_entity.id
_entity.type
_entity.pdbx_description
1 polymer ?
#
loop_
_entity_poly.entity_id
_entity_poly.type
_entity_poly.pdbx_seq_one_letter_code
_entity_poly.pdbx_strand_id
1 'polypeptide(L)'
;MFMAVAVESAKHPLNRGDYKVWYLEIDAAGNVVGIGVMAREEMVKNLFQNYQKSGSSNWKAFTKDAEESKPIEVYDFISQNMHENTHFGNLPTLAEFQETLNRLQTSFEFRAIAS
;
A
#
# COMPACT_ATOMS: atom_id res chain seq x y z
N MET A 1 -11.27 -3.03 3.70
CA MET A 1 -10.49 -1.86 3.23
C MET A 1 -9.04 -2.31 3.09
N PHE A 2 -8.26 -1.72 2.18
CA PHE A 2 -6.86 -2.07 1.98
C PHE A 2 -5.97 -0.87 2.27
N MET A 3 -4.83 -1.15 2.89
CA MET A 3 -3.81 -0.16 3.19
C MET A 3 -2.49 -0.58 2.56
N ALA A 4 -2.10 0.13 1.52
CA ALA A 4 -0.94 -0.17 0.71
C ALA A 4 0.31 0.57 1.17
N VAL A 5 1.43 -0.14 1.06
CA VAL A 5 2.79 0.39 1.04
C VAL A 5 3.47 -0.20 -0.19
N ALA A 6 3.79 0.63 -1.17
CA ALA A 6 4.59 0.19 -2.30
C ALA A 6 6.07 0.12 -1.90
N VAL A 7 6.77 -0.88 -2.42
CA VAL A 7 8.19 -1.10 -2.16
C VAL A 7 8.90 -1.24 -3.50
N GLU A 8 9.99 -0.48 -3.67
CA GLU A 8 10.79 -0.52 -4.89
C GLU A 8 11.43 -1.91 -5.05
N SER A 9 11.19 -2.56 -6.20
CA SER A 9 11.64 -3.94 -6.43
C SER A 9 12.99 -4.01 -7.15
N ALA A 10 13.38 -2.98 -7.90
CA ALA A 10 14.60 -2.94 -8.71
C ALA A 10 15.30 -1.58 -8.65
N LYS A 11 16.62 -1.58 -8.41
CA LYS A 11 17.47 -0.36 -8.32
C LYS A 11 17.70 0.35 -9.67
N HIS A 12 17.07 -0.09 -10.76
CA HIS A 12 17.37 0.41 -12.11
C HIS A 12 16.44 1.58 -12.49
N PRO A 13 16.98 2.76 -12.88
CA PRO A 13 16.18 3.96 -13.17
C PRO A 13 15.10 3.79 -14.25
N LEU A 14 15.27 2.83 -15.16
CA LEU A 14 14.33 2.54 -16.26
C LEU A 14 13.13 1.66 -15.83
N ASN A 15 13.16 1.05 -14.64
CA ASN A 15 12.13 0.11 -14.18
C ASN A 15 11.34 0.64 -12.98
N ARG A 16 11.27 1.96 -12.80
CA ARG A 16 10.55 2.59 -11.67
C ARG A 16 9.05 2.26 -11.59
N GLY A 17 8.46 1.80 -12.70
CA GLY A 17 7.08 1.31 -12.73
C GLY A 17 6.89 -0.13 -12.22
N ASP A 18 7.97 -0.89 -12.06
CA ASP A 18 7.94 -2.30 -11.64
C ASP A 18 8.19 -2.39 -10.13
N TYR A 19 7.18 -2.03 -9.34
CA TYR A 19 7.20 -2.13 -7.89
C TYR A 19 6.15 -3.13 -7.39
N LYS A 20 6.46 -3.73 -6.24
CA LYS A 20 5.51 -4.59 -5.55
C LYS A 20 4.72 -3.75 -4.55
N VAL A 21 3.42 -3.99 -4.49
CA VAL A 21 2.54 -3.39 -3.51
C VAL A 21 2.35 -4.38 -2.37
N TRP A 22 2.91 -4.05 -1.22
CA TRP A 22 2.54 -4.72 0.02
C TRP A 22 1.30 -4.04 0.58
N TYR A 23 0.40 -4.82 1.16
CA TYR A 23 -0.82 -4.25 1.70
C TYR A 23 -1.29 -4.97 2.95
N LEU A 24 -1.94 -4.21 3.83
CA LEU A 24 -2.67 -4.71 4.97
C LEU A 24 -4.15 -4.78 4.61
N GLU A 25 -4.77 -5.91 4.94
CA GLU A 25 -6.22 -6.06 4.89
C GLU A 25 -6.80 -5.56 6.20
N ILE A 26 -7.73 -4.61 6.10
CA ILE A 26 -8.38 -3.98 7.24
C ILE A 26 -9.87 -4.32 7.21
N ASP A 27 -10.36 -4.90 8.31
CA ASP A 27 -11.77 -5.24 8.48
C ASP A 27 -12.64 -3.98 8.70
N ALA A 28 -13.96 -4.19 8.88
CA ALA A 28 -14.89 -3.09 9.12
C ALA A 28 -14.70 -2.39 10.49
N ALA A 29 -14.03 -3.06 11.43
CA ALA A 29 -13.73 -2.52 12.77
C ALA A 29 -12.38 -1.78 12.81
N GLY A 30 -11.62 -1.76 11.70
CA GLY A 30 -10.33 -1.10 11.62
C GLY A 30 -9.15 -1.97 12.04
N ASN A 31 -9.35 -3.27 12.23
CA ASN A 31 -8.27 -4.19 12.61
C ASN A 31 -7.55 -4.73 11.38
N VAL A 32 -6.23 -4.91 11.51
CA VAL A 32 -5.41 -5.61 10.50
C VAL A 32 -5.68 -7.11 10.62
N VAL A 33 -6.25 -7.70 9.57
CA VAL A 33 -6.63 -9.13 9.52
C VAL A 33 -5.77 -9.94 8.55
N GLY A 34 -4.97 -9.29 7.72
CA GLY A 34 -4.12 -9.94 6.73
C GLY A 34 -3.02 -9.04 6.21
N ILE A 35 -1.98 -9.66 5.67
CA ILE A 35 -0.89 -9.01 4.95
C ILE A 35 -0.73 -9.73 3.62
N GLY A 36 -0.67 -8.98 2.53
CA GLY A 36 -0.46 -9.52 1.19
C GLY A 36 0.59 -8.73 0.42
N VAL A 37 0.99 -9.31 -0.71
CA VAL A 37 1.86 -8.68 -1.69
C VAL A 37 1.30 -8.97 -3.07
N MET A 38 1.25 -7.95 -3.93
CA MET A 38 0.78 -8.08 -5.30
C MET A 38 1.60 -7.19 -6.24
N ALA A 39 1.52 -7.48 -7.53
CA ALA A 39 2.10 -6.60 -8.55
C ALA A 39 1.27 -5.31 -8.66
N ARG A 40 1.88 -4.23 -9.18
CA ARG A 40 1.20 -2.97 -9.46
C ARG A 40 -0.05 -3.19 -10.32
N GLU A 41 0.05 -3.98 -11.38
CA GLU A 41 -1.03 -4.23 -12.34
C GLU A 41 -2.23 -4.90 -11.67
N GLU A 42 -1.96 -5.81 -10.73
CA GLU A 42 -2.99 -6.50 -9.95
C GLU A 42 -3.69 -5.53 -8.99
N MET A 43 -2.93 -4.65 -8.34
CA MET A 43 -3.48 -3.61 -7.47
C MET A 43 -4.37 -2.64 -8.25
N VAL A 44 -3.91 -2.18 -9.42
CA VAL A 44 -4.70 -1.32 -10.30
C VAL A 44 -6.00 -2.03 -10.70
N LYS A 45 -5.92 -3.28 -11.14
CA LYS A 45 -7.12 -4.06 -11.49
C LYS A 45 -8.09 -4.18 -10.32
N ASN A 46 -7.60 -4.45 -9.11
CA ASN A 46 -8.43 -4.53 -7.90
C ASN A 46 -9.10 -3.18 -7.58
N LEU A 47 -8.35 -2.09 -7.71
CA LEU A 47 -8.82 -0.73 -7.49
C LEU A 47 -10.00 -0.38 -8.43
N PHE A 48 -9.88 -0.68 -9.72
CA PHE A 48 -10.98 -0.48 -10.67
C PHE A 48 -12.21 -1.33 -10.33
N GLN A 49 -12.01 -2.58 -9.92
CA GLN A 49 -13.11 -3.47 -9.53
C GLN A 49 -13.85 -2.97 -8.30
N ASN A 50 -13.14 -2.45 -7.30
CA ASN A 50 -13.76 -1.86 -6.11
C ASN A 50 -14.54 -0.61 -6.46
N TYR A 51 -13.96 0.27 -7.27
CA TYR A 51 -14.62 1.51 -7.68
C TYR A 51 -15.92 1.23 -8.45
N GLN A 52 -15.92 0.24 -9.35
CA GLN A 52 -17.13 -0.19 -10.06
C GLN A 52 -18.23 -0.73 -9.13
N LYS A 53 -17.85 -1.36 -8.00
CA LYS A 53 -18.79 -1.99 -7.07
C LYS A 53 -19.31 -1.05 -5.99
N SER A 54 -18.45 -0.20 -5.43
CA SER A 54 -18.76 0.64 -4.27
C SER A 54 -18.66 2.15 -4.50
N GLY A 55 -18.23 2.59 -5.70
CA GLY A 55 -17.97 4.01 -5.98
C GLY A 55 -16.73 4.56 -5.28
N SER A 56 -15.89 3.70 -4.70
CA SER A 56 -14.65 4.05 -4.02
C SER A 56 -13.58 3.00 -4.29
N SER A 57 -12.31 3.39 -4.25
CA SER A 57 -11.21 2.42 -4.42
C SER A 57 -11.11 1.42 -3.27
N ASN A 58 -11.48 1.83 -2.05
CA ASN A 58 -11.19 1.15 -0.79
C ASN A 58 -9.70 0.96 -0.50
N TRP A 59 -8.84 1.72 -1.19
CA TRP A 59 -7.38 1.69 -1.02
C TRP A 59 -6.88 2.99 -0.40
N LYS A 60 -5.97 2.86 0.57
CA LYS A 60 -5.21 3.99 1.12
C LYS A 60 -3.72 3.70 1.06
N ALA A 61 -2.90 4.69 0.75
CA ALA A 61 -1.44 4.63 0.78
C ALA A 61 -0.90 5.23 2.08
N PHE A 62 0.03 4.54 2.73
CA PHE A 62 0.95 5.18 3.66
C PHE A 62 2.18 5.64 2.88
N THR A 63 2.35 6.97 2.77
CA THR A 63 3.49 7.57 2.08
C THR A 63 4.55 7.98 3.09
N LYS A 64 5.82 7.89 2.69
CA LYS A 64 6.92 8.45 3.49
C LYS A 64 6.63 9.94 3.78
N ASP A 65 6.91 10.36 5.01
CA ASP A 65 6.75 11.75 5.50
C ASP A 65 5.30 12.25 5.66
N ALA A 66 4.28 11.39 5.54
CA ALA A 66 2.89 11.76 5.82
C ALA A 66 2.41 11.21 7.18
N GLU A 67 1.78 12.06 7.99
CA GLU A 67 1.16 11.66 9.27
C GLU A 67 -0.10 10.82 9.06
N GLU A 68 -0.79 10.98 7.92
CA GLU A 68 -2.04 10.30 7.62
C GLU A 68 -1.96 9.55 6.27
N SER A 69 -2.63 8.39 6.23
CA SER A 69 -2.79 7.63 4.99
C SER A 69 -3.70 8.37 4.00
N LYS A 70 -3.33 8.39 2.72
CA LYS A 70 -4.10 9.08 1.66
C LYS A 70 -4.89 8.09 0.81
N PRO A 71 -6.11 8.40 0.35
CA PRO A 71 -6.80 7.56 -0.62
C PRO A 71 -5.97 7.36 -1.89
N ILE A 72 -6.04 6.17 -2.47
CA ILE A 72 -5.53 5.92 -3.82
C ILE A 72 -6.73 5.86 -4.75
N GLU A 73 -6.79 6.72 -5.75
CA GLU A 73 -7.95 6.87 -6.63
C GLU A 73 -7.67 6.40 -8.06
N VAL A 74 -8.75 6.12 -8.79
CA VAL A 74 -8.67 5.63 -10.18
C VAL A 74 -7.92 6.61 -11.08
N TYR A 75 -8.13 7.91 -10.89
CA TYR A 75 -7.51 8.93 -11.72
C TYR A 75 -5.99 9.02 -11.52
N ASP A 76 -5.45 8.57 -10.38
CA ASP A 76 -4.00 8.55 -10.12
C ASP A 76 -3.24 7.66 -11.13
N PHE A 77 -3.94 6.71 -11.77
CA PHE A 77 -3.38 5.80 -12.78
C PHE A 77 -3.77 6.16 -14.21
N ILE A 78 -4.67 7.13 -14.41
CA ILE A 78 -5.17 7.54 -15.74
C ILE A 78 -4.58 8.90 -16.15
N SER A 79 -4.46 9.85 -15.22
CA SER A 79 -4.17 11.26 -15.53
C SER A 79 -2.73 11.68 -15.26
N GLN A 80 -1.99 10.94 -14.44
CA GLN A 80 -0.60 11.24 -14.09
C GLN A 80 0.31 10.18 -14.71
N ASN A 81 1.37 10.62 -15.41
CA ASN A 81 2.41 9.83 -16.05
C ASN A 81 2.38 8.36 -15.63
N MET A 82 1.79 7.49 -16.45
CA MET A 82 1.54 6.07 -16.12
C MET A 82 2.79 5.25 -15.74
N HIS A 83 3.97 5.85 -15.92
CA HIS A 83 5.29 5.30 -15.61
C HIS A 83 5.93 5.90 -14.34
N GLU A 84 5.31 6.90 -13.73
CA GLU A 84 5.78 7.55 -12.51
C GLU A 84 4.94 7.14 -11.31
N ASN A 85 5.61 6.92 -10.18
CA ASN A 85 4.95 6.62 -8.92
C ASN A 85 4.59 7.92 -8.20
N THR A 86 3.47 8.51 -8.56
CA THR A 86 3.00 9.77 -7.95
C THR A 86 2.09 9.56 -6.74
N HIS A 87 1.54 8.36 -6.59
CA HIS A 87 0.51 8.03 -5.59
C HIS A 87 1.10 7.44 -4.30
N PHE A 88 2.28 6.82 -4.34
CA PHE A 88 3.02 6.42 -3.13
C PHE A 88 4.15 7.40 -2.76
N GLY A 89 4.48 8.36 -3.64
CA GLY A 89 5.57 9.31 -3.43
C GLY A 89 6.93 8.62 -3.34
N ASN A 90 7.74 9.01 -2.36
CA ASN A 90 9.02 8.36 -2.09
C ASN A 90 8.79 6.97 -1.48
N LEU A 91 9.12 5.94 -2.24
CA LEU A 91 8.99 4.56 -1.78
C LEU A 91 10.00 4.24 -0.68
N PRO A 92 9.60 3.53 0.39
CA PRO A 92 10.55 2.89 1.27
C PRO A 92 11.29 1.78 0.53
N THR A 93 12.54 1.57 0.92
CA THR A 93 13.29 0.37 0.57
C THR A 93 12.69 -0.85 1.28
N LEU A 94 12.95 -2.04 0.73
CA LEU A 94 12.51 -3.29 1.35
C LEU A 94 13.02 -3.43 2.81
N ALA A 95 14.23 -2.96 3.09
CA ALA A 95 14.81 -3.00 4.43
C ALA A 95 14.06 -2.08 5.43
N GLU A 96 13.76 -0.83 5.03
CA GLU A 96 12.96 0.10 5.84
C GLU A 96 11.55 -0.47 6.12
N PHE A 97 10.95 -1.12 5.12
CA PHE A 97 9.64 -1.75 5.27
C PHE A 97 9.69 -2.97 6.18
N GLN A 98 10.71 -3.82 6.07
CA GLN A 98 10.90 -4.98 6.95
C GLN A 98 11.03 -4.56 8.42
N GLU A 99 11.78 -3.49 8.71
CA GLU A 99 11.88 -2.95 10.05
C GLU A 99 10.52 -2.45 10.57
N THR A 100 9.75 -1.80 9.72
CA THR A 100 8.39 -1.33 10.05
C THR A 100 7.45 -2.50 10.36
N LEU A 101 7.49 -3.58 9.57
CA LEU A 101 6.73 -4.79 9.83
C LEU A 101 7.13 -5.46 11.14
N ASN A 102 8.43 -5.57 11.43
CA ASN A 102 8.92 -6.14 12.68
C ASN A 102 8.42 -5.33 13.89
N ARG A 103 8.44 -3.99 13.80
CA ARG A 103 7.90 -3.09 14.83
C ARG A 103 6.40 -3.26 15.01
N LEU A 104 5.64 -3.36 13.91
CA LEU A 104 4.21 -3.60 13.93
C LEU A 104 3.89 -4.95 14.60
N GLN A 105 4.53 -6.04 14.16
CA GLN A 105 4.34 -7.38 14.75
C GLN A 105 4.66 -7.39 16.25
N THR A 106 5.80 -6.82 16.65
CA THR A 106 6.18 -6.69 18.06
C THR A 106 5.10 -5.94 18.85
N SER A 107 4.58 -4.82 18.30
CA SER A 107 3.52 -4.04 18.95
C SER A 107 2.18 -4.78 19.06
N PHE A 108 1.85 -5.62 18.06
CA PHE A 108 0.66 -6.47 18.08
C PHE A 108 0.78 -7.59 19.12
N GLU A 109 1.95 -8.23 19.22
CA GLU A 109 2.23 -9.24 20.26
C GLU A 109 2.12 -8.66 21.67
N PHE A 110 2.64 -7.45 21.89
CA PHE A 110 2.51 -6.77 23.18
C PHE A 110 1.05 -6.42 23.54
N ARG A 111 0.21 -6.04 22.57
CA ARG A 111 -1.22 -5.78 22.82
C ARG A 111 -2.00 -7.04 23.17
N ALA A 112 -1.67 -8.18 22.54
CA ALA A 112 -2.32 -9.46 22.82
C ALA A 112 -2.00 -10.01 24.22
N ILE A 113 -0.87 -9.61 24.82
CA ILE A 113 -0.47 -10.01 26.17
C ILE A 113 -1.07 -9.07 27.24
N ALA A 114 -1.40 -7.83 26.88
CA ALA A 114 -1.96 -6.83 27.77
C ALA A 114 -3.50 -6.84 27.88
N SER A 115 -4.17 -7.69 27.08
CA SER A 115 -5.62 -7.94 27.09
C SER A 115 -5.96 -9.25 27.81
#